data_AF-A0A947JGF4-F1
#
_entry.id   AF-A0A947JGF4-F1
#
_cell.length_a   1.000
_cell.length_b   1.000
_cell.length_c   1.000
_cell.angle_alpha   90.00
_cell.angle_beta   90.00
_cell.angle_gamma   90.00
#
_symmetry.space_group_name_H-M   'P 1'
#
loop_
_entity.id
_entity.type
_entity.pdbx_description
1 polymer ?
#
loop_
_entity_poly.entity_id
_entity_poly.type
_entity_poly.pdbx_seq_one_letter_code
_entity_poly.pdbx_strand_id
1 'polypeptide(L)'
;KTFGCGAAIATSSMVTELVKGKTIQEALKVSNHAVAEALGGLPKVKMHCSILAEQALTGAINDYLKKHGKPIIDKKFKDGHEPR
;
A
#
# COMPACT_ATOMS: atom_id res chain seq x y z
N LYS A 1 8.24 5.96 -5.76
CA LYS A 1 8.42 5.70 -7.21
C LYS A 1 7.89 4.31 -7.51
N THR A 2 7.25 4.08 -8.65
CA THR A 2 6.64 2.79 -9.02
C THR A 2 7.01 2.45 -10.46
N PHE A 3 7.10 1.16 -10.78
CA PHE A 3 7.34 0.63 -12.12
C PHE A 3 6.33 -0.49 -12.38
N GLY A 4 5.69 -0.51 -13.54
CA GLY A 4 4.70 -1.52 -13.87
C GLY A 4 3.65 -1.03 -14.85
N CYS A 5 2.57 -1.81 -15.00
CA CYS A 5 1.44 -1.44 -15.85
C CYS A 5 0.69 -0.22 -15.30
N GLY A 6 -0.17 0.41 -16.13
CA GLY A 6 -0.93 1.60 -15.74
C GLY A 6 -1.73 1.43 -14.44
N ALA A 7 -2.22 0.22 -14.14
CA ALA A 7 -2.89 -0.08 -12.87
C ALA A 7 -1.96 0.05 -11.66
N ALA A 8 -0.70 -0.37 -11.76
CA ALA A 8 0.29 -0.23 -10.68
C ALA A 8 0.66 1.25 -10.44
N ILE A 9 0.73 2.04 -11.51
CA ILE A 9 0.96 3.49 -11.42
C ILE A 9 -0.24 4.17 -10.74
N ALA A 10 -1.46 3.85 -11.18
CA ALA A 10 -2.69 4.41 -10.63
C ALA A 10 -2.86 4.06 -9.14
N THR A 11 -2.68 2.80 -8.74
CA THR A 11 -2.79 2.39 -7.33
C THR A 11 -1.74 3.02 -6.46
N SER A 12 -0.49 3.12 -6.94
CA SER A 12 0.59 3.77 -6.19
C SER A 12 0.31 5.26 -5.97
N SER A 13 -0.17 5.96 -7.00
CA SER A 13 -0.54 7.38 -6.91
C SER A 13 -1.71 7.59 -5.96
N MET A 14 -2.74 6.74 -6.05
CA MET A 14 -3.92 6.85 -5.19
C MET A 14 -3.57 6.60 -3.73
N VAL A 15 -2.73 5.59 -3.44
CA VAL A 15 -2.24 5.33 -2.08
C VAL A 15 -1.58 6.58 -1.49
N THR A 16 -0.74 7.29 -2.25
CA THR A 16 -0.07 8.49 -1.72
C THR A 16 -1.04 9.62 -1.40
N GLU A 17 -2.08 9.82 -2.21
CA GLU A 17 -3.10 10.83 -1.91
C GLU A 17 -3.97 10.42 -0.72
N LEU A 18 -4.30 9.13 -0.59
CA LEU A 18 -5.11 8.61 0.52
C LEU A 18 -4.43 8.74 1.89
N VAL A 19 -3.10 8.82 1.95
CA VAL A 19 -2.35 8.90 3.22
C VAL A 19 -1.75 10.27 3.49
N LYS A 20 -1.76 11.18 2.51
CA LYS A 20 -1.22 12.53 2.68
C LYS A 20 -2.00 13.27 3.77
N GLY A 21 -1.27 13.84 4.73
CA GLY A 21 -1.85 14.57 5.87
C GLY A 21 -2.43 13.67 6.98
N LYS A 22 -2.40 12.33 6.82
CA LYS A 22 -2.85 11.39 7.85
C LYS A 22 -1.73 11.03 8.83
N THR A 23 -2.12 10.63 10.03
CA THR A 23 -1.19 10.02 10.98
C THR A 23 -0.74 8.63 10.52
N ILE A 24 0.38 8.14 11.05
CA ILE A 24 0.90 6.79 10.75
C ILE A 24 -0.16 5.71 11.03
N GLN A 25 -0.90 5.84 12.13
CA GLN A 25 -1.93 4.87 12.50
C GLN A 25 -3.09 4.85 11.51
N GLU A 26 -3.48 6.00 10.98
CA GLU A 26 -4.52 6.10 9.96
C GLU A 26 -4.03 5.61 8.59
N ALA A 27 -2.78 5.91 8.24
CA ALA A 27 -2.16 5.42 7.02
C ALA A 27 -2.11 3.88 7.01
N LEU A 28 -1.83 3.25 8.15
CA LEU A 28 -1.83 1.79 8.29
C LEU A 28 -3.22 1.15 8.17
N LYS A 29 -4.30 1.92 8.35
CA LYS A 29 -5.67 1.42 8.15
C LYS A 29 -6.06 1.39 6.67
N VAL A 30 -5.31 2.06 5.79
CA VAL A 30 -5.55 1.98 4.34
C VAL A 30 -5.30 0.54 3.88
N SER A 31 -6.28 -0.01 3.18
CA SER A 31 -6.25 -1.36 2.62
C SER A 31 -6.26 -1.32 1.09
N ASN A 32 -5.82 -2.39 0.44
CA ASN A 32 -5.88 -2.54 -1.00
C ASN A 32 -7.30 -2.38 -1.57
N HIS A 33 -8.33 -2.75 -0.80
CA HIS A 33 -9.73 -2.55 -1.16
C HIS A 33 -10.09 -1.07 -1.17
N ALA A 34 -9.72 -0.32 -0.12
CA ALA A 34 -9.95 1.13 -0.09
C ALA A 34 -9.26 1.85 -1.26
N VAL A 35 -8.07 1.39 -1.65
CA VAL A 35 -7.35 1.93 -2.82
C VAL A 35 -8.08 1.60 -4.12
N ALA A 36 -8.56 0.36 -4.28
CA ALA A 36 -9.33 -0.05 -5.44
C ALA A 36 -10.65 0.73 -5.55
N GLU A 37 -11.36 0.89 -4.44
CA GLU A 37 -12.61 1.66 -4.36
C GLU A 37 -12.40 3.14 -4.68
N ALA A 38 -11.32 3.75 -4.17
CA ALA A 38 -10.96 5.13 -4.50
C ALA A 38 -10.65 5.35 -6.00
N LEU A 39 -10.29 4.29 -6.73
CA LEU A 39 -10.10 4.30 -8.18
C LEU A 39 -11.39 4.02 -8.97
N GLY A 40 -12.53 3.84 -8.31
CA GLY A 40 -13.79 3.43 -8.96
C GLY A 40 -13.91 1.92 -9.18
N GLY A 41 -13.06 1.13 -8.51
CA GLY A 41 -12.97 -0.32 -8.62
C GLY A 41 -11.80 -0.78 -9.49
N LEU A 42 -11.37 -2.03 -9.26
CA LEU A 42 -10.37 -2.71 -10.08
C LEU A 42 -10.89 -4.10 -10.47
N PRO A 43 -10.71 -4.53 -11.74
CA PRO A 43 -10.98 -5.90 -12.12
C PRO A 43 -10.16 -6.88 -11.28
N LYS A 44 -10.72 -8.05 -10.94
CA LYS A 44 -10.08 -9.06 -10.08
C LYS A 44 -8.64 -9.39 -10.49
N VAL A 45 -8.35 -9.46 -11.79
CA VAL A 45 -7.02 -9.75 -12.33
C VAL A 45 -5.97 -8.66 -12.01
N LYS A 46 -6.39 -7.41 -11.77
CA LYS A 46 -5.51 -6.27 -11.45
C LYS A 46 -5.47 -5.92 -9.97
N MET A 47 -6.20 -6.62 -9.10
CA MET A 47 -6.17 -6.41 -7.64
C MET A 47 -4.77 -6.60 -7.04
N HIS A 48 -3.90 -7.39 -7.65
CA HIS A 48 -2.50 -7.50 -7.22
C HIS A 48 -1.78 -6.13 -7.20
N CYS A 49 -2.16 -5.19 -8.09
CA CYS A 49 -1.57 -3.86 -8.12
C CYS A 49 -1.95 -3.01 -6.90
N SER A 50 -3.12 -3.22 -6.29
CA SER A 50 -3.51 -2.53 -5.06
C SER A 50 -2.87 -3.17 -3.83
N ILE A 51 -2.68 -4.50 -3.83
CA ILE A 51 -1.95 -5.22 -2.78
C ILE A 51 -0.49 -4.73 -2.73
N LEU A 52 0.18 -4.64 -3.87
CA LEU A 52 1.56 -4.14 -3.95
C LEU A 52 1.68 -2.71 -3.40
N ALA A 53 0.71 -1.84 -3.70
CA ALA A 53 0.71 -0.48 -3.20
C ALA A 53 0.51 -0.41 -1.67
N GLU A 54 -0.36 -1.27 -1.10
CA GLU A 54 -0.57 -1.39 0.34
C GLU A 54 0.69 -1.92 1.07
N GLN A 55 1.34 -2.94 0.50
CA GLN A 55 2.57 -3.52 1.03
C GLN A 55 3.71 -2.51 1.00
N ALA A 56 3.86 -1.78 -0.12
CA ALA A 56 4.89 -0.74 -0.25
C ALA A 56 4.71 0.38 0.79
N LEU A 57 3.48 0.82 1.04
CA LEU A 57 3.18 1.79 2.09
C LEU A 57 3.57 1.27 3.48
N THR A 58 3.15 0.05 3.80
CA THR A 58 3.44 -0.57 5.11
C THR A 58 4.95 -0.76 5.31
N GLY A 59 5.66 -1.19 4.27
CA GLY A 59 7.11 -1.31 4.26
C GLY A 59 7.81 0.03 4.49
N ALA A 60 7.35 1.09 3.83
CA ALA A 60 7.90 2.44 4.02
C ALA A 60 7.67 2.98 5.45
N ILE A 61 6.49 2.73 6.03
CA ILE A 61 6.20 3.09 7.42
C ILE A 61 7.11 2.30 8.38
N ASN A 62 7.28 1.00 8.14
CA ASN A 62 8.14 0.15 8.96
C ASN A 62 9.61 0.56 8.90
N ASP A 63 10.11 0.92 7.72
CA ASP A 63 11.46 1.49 7.55
C ASP A 63 11.62 2.80 8.34
N TYR A 64 10.62 3.69 8.27
CA TYR A 64 10.60 4.92 9.07
C TYR A 64 10.64 4.63 10.58
N LEU A 65 9.79 3.72 11.07
CA LEU A 65 9.73 3.35 12.48
C LEU A 65 11.05 2.75 12.97
N LYS A 66 11.63 1.84 12.18
CA LYS A 66 12.94 1.22 12.45
C LYS A 66 14.04 2.27 12.59
N LYS A 67 14.09 3.24 11.67
CA LYS A 67 15.08 4.34 11.70
C LYS A 67 14.92 5.29 12.89
N HIS A 68 13.74 5.33 13.51
CA HIS A 68 13.44 6.18 14.66
C HIS A 68 13.39 5.39 15.99
N GLY A 69 13.87 4.15 16.01
CA GLY A 69 13.89 3.31 17.21
C GLY A 69 12.49 2.93 17.74
N LYS A 70 11.46 3.00 16.90
CA LYS A 70 10.08 2.64 17.25
C LYS A 70 9.78 1.18 16.87
N PRO A 71 8.87 0.51 17.59
CA PRO A 71 8.46 -0.85 17.25
C PRO A 71 7.86 -0.91 15.84
N ILE A 72 8.31 -1.88 15.06
CA ILE A 72 7.82 -2.17 13.71
C ILE A 72 6.42 -2.77 13.81
N ILE A 73 5.56 -2.46 12.84
CA ILE A 73 4.19 -2.98 12.80
C ILE A 73 4.13 -4.07 11.74
N ASP A 74 4.00 -5.32 12.17
CA ASP A 74 3.87 -6.45 11.27
C ASP A 74 2.40 -6.64 10.84
N LYS A 75 2.06 -6.07 9.68
CA LYS A 75 0.74 -6.25 9.08
C LYS A 75 0.76 -7.56 8.29
N LYS A 76 0.09 -8.61 8.79
CA LYS A 76 -0.02 -9.88 8.08
C LYS A 76 -0.85 -9.71 6.80
N PHE A 77 -0.19 -9.74 5.65
CA PHE A 77 -0.85 -9.80 4.34
C PHE A 77 -1.27 -11.25 4.07
N LYS A 78 -2.54 -11.48 3.72
CA LYS A 78 -3.08 -12.84 3.57
C LYS A 78 -2.67 -13.56 2.28
N ASP A 79 -1.99 -12.91 1.35
CA ASP A 79 -1.62 -13.52 0.08
C ASP A 79 -0.11 -13.39 -0.15
N GLY A 80 0.56 -14.54 -0.03
CA GLY A 80 1.99 -14.71 -0.25
C GLY A 80 2.32 -14.65 -1.74
N HIS A 81 2.48 -13.43 -2.26
CA HIS A 81 3.21 -13.26 -3.50
C HIS A 81 4.62 -12.77 -3.17
N GLU A 82 5.55 -13.73 -3.17
CA GLU A 82 6.98 -13.48 -3.16
C GLU A 82 7.33 -12.54 -4.33
N PRO A 83 8.10 -11.46 -4.09
CA PRO A 83 8.60 -10.63 -5.18
C PRO A 83 9.53 -11.50 -6.04
N ARG A 84 9.13 -11.75 -7.29
CA ARG A 84 10.05 -12.27 -8.31
C ARG A 84 11.06 -11.21 -8.70
#